data_AF-A0AA37RW33-F1
#
_entry.id   AF-A0AA37RW33-F1
#
_cell.length_a   1.000
_cell.length_b   1.000
_cell.length_c   1.000
_cell.angle_alpha   90.00
_cell.angle_beta   90.00
_cell.angle_gamma   90.00
#
_symmetry.space_group_name_H-M   'P 1'
#
loop_
_entity.id
_entity.type
_entity.pdbx_description
1 polymer ?
#
loop_
_entity_poly.entity_id
_entity_poly.type
_entity_poly.pdbx_seq_one_letter_code
_entity_poly.pdbx_strand_id
1 'polypeptide(L)'
;MKDYKKLMVVIDPTKDTQPALDRALELSQSTGAEVTAFLCIYDFSYDMTSMLSGEERDAMRDGVVADRHQWLSELVSKTNQDVEVKVVWHNRPYEAIITECIERGFDMIIKATHEHDMLKSIVFTPTDWHLLRKAPLPVLLVKEHDWPVNGTIVCAVNVSDDDVAHRTLNEAIIVTAQKLAREIKAQVHLVNGYPSTPVNIVIELPDFDAAAYNASIQQQHEQRIEELAAKFDIPMSHCHVKEGLAEEVIPAVAKELDAELVILGTVGRTGISAALIGNTAEHVIDSLDCDLLAIKPKDYVSPLQED
;
A
#
# COMPACT_ATOMS: atom_id res chain seq x y z
N MET A 1 7.55 -17.91 -3.41
CA MET A 1 6.68 -16.75 -3.07
C MET A 1 5.63 -16.66 -4.15
N LYS A 2 4.35 -16.77 -3.76
CA LYS A 2 3.21 -16.92 -4.67
C LYS A 2 3.21 -15.79 -5.71
N ASP A 3 2.94 -16.16 -6.95
CA ASP A 3 2.46 -15.21 -7.96
C ASP A 3 1.13 -14.65 -7.44
N TYR A 4 0.83 -13.37 -7.68
CA TYR A 4 -0.45 -12.79 -7.26
C TYR A 4 -1.56 -13.51 -8.04
N LYS A 5 -2.25 -14.45 -7.39
CA LYS A 5 -3.25 -15.31 -8.02
C LYS A 5 -4.65 -14.94 -7.59
N LYS A 6 -4.81 -14.33 -6.43
CA LYS A 6 -6.10 -13.88 -5.90
C LYS A 6 -6.04 -12.42 -5.44
N LEU A 7 -6.79 -11.57 -6.12
CA LEU A 7 -6.86 -10.13 -5.85
C LEU A 7 -8.19 -9.79 -5.18
N MET A 8 -8.10 -9.16 -4.00
CA MET A 8 -9.26 -8.62 -3.29
C MET A 8 -9.45 -7.16 -3.66
N VAL A 9 -10.53 -6.83 -4.35
CA VAL A 9 -10.87 -5.44 -4.72
C VAL A 9 -11.91 -4.90 -3.75
N VAL A 10 -11.57 -3.85 -3.03
CA VAL A 10 -12.51 -3.17 -2.13
C VAL A 10 -13.30 -2.14 -2.94
N ILE A 11 -14.60 -2.38 -3.09
CA ILE A 11 -15.52 -1.55 -3.87
C ILE A 11 -15.95 -0.33 -3.07
N ASP A 12 -15.97 0.83 -3.72
CA ASP A 12 -16.54 2.06 -3.18
C ASP A 12 -18.04 2.13 -3.53
N PRO A 13 -18.96 1.98 -2.55
CA PRO A 13 -20.40 2.02 -2.84
C PRO A 13 -20.92 3.41 -3.20
N THR A 14 -20.09 4.45 -3.11
CA THR A 14 -20.49 5.85 -3.36
C THR A 14 -20.22 6.32 -4.78
N LYS A 15 -19.49 5.53 -5.57
CA LYS A 15 -19.09 5.87 -6.94
C LYS A 15 -19.47 4.75 -7.92
N ASP A 16 -19.81 5.11 -9.15
CA ASP A 16 -20.00 4.14 -10.23
C ASP A 16 -18.66 3.75 -10.87
N THR A 17 -17.71 4.69 -10.93
CA THR A 17 -16.33 4.42 -11.38
C THR A 17 -15.55 3.74 -10.25
N GLN A 18 -14.79 2.71 -10.61
CA GLN A 18 -14.07 1.87 -9.63
C GLN A 18 -12.60 1.73 -10.04
N PRO A 19 -11.75 2.74 -9.77
CA PRO A 19 -10.34 2.71 -10.18
C PRO A 19 -9.58 1.47 -9.65
N ALA A 20 -9.92 1.00 -8.45
CA ALA A 20 -9.34 -0.22 -7.89
C ALA A 20 -9.74 -1.48 -8.66
N LEU A 21 -10.98 -1.54 -9.17
CA LEU A 21 -11.42 -2.65 -10.01
C LEU A 21 -10.72 -2.60 -11.36
N ASP A 22 -10.67 -1.44 -12.00
CA ASP A 22 -9.99 -1.26 -13.29
C ASP A 22 -8.51 -1.67 -13.19
N ARG A 23 -7.83 -1.28 -12.11
CA ARG A 23 -6.44 -1.67 -11.88
C ARG A 23 -6.26 -3.16 -11.61
N ALA A 24 -7.16 -3.77 -10.85
CA ALA A 24 -7.12 -5.21 -10.61
C ALA A 24 -7.35 -6.00 -11.89
N LEU A 25 -8.22 -5.52 -12.78
CA LEU A 25 -8.48 -6.11 -14.09
C LEU A 25 -7.27 -5.99 -15.02
N GLU A 26 -6.56 -4.87 -15.00
CA GLU A 26 -5.29 -4.69 -15.73
C GLU A 26 -4.22 -5.67 -15.25
N LEU A 27 -4.06 -5.82 -13.94
CA LEU A 27 -3.15 -6.81 -13.34
C LEU A 27 -3.57 -8.25 -13.65
N SER A 28 -4.87 -8.54 -13.63
CA SER A 28 -5.40 -9.88 -13.96
C SER A 28 -5.13 -10.27 -15.41
N GLN A 29 -5.19 -9.34 -16.37
CA GLN A 29 -4.89 -9.63 -17.78
C GLN A 29 -3.46 -10.09 -18.02
N SER A 30 -2.51 -9.55 -17.27
CA SER A 30 -1.09 -9.92 -17.37
C SER A 30 -0.77 -11.19 -16.59
N THR A 31 -1.31 -11.32 -15.38
CA THR A 31 -0.96 -12.39 -14.43
C THR A 31 -1.87 -13.62 -14.46
N GLY A 32 -3.08 -13.49 -15.00
CA GLY A 32 -4.15 -14.49 -14.91
C GLY A 32 -4.77 -14.61 -13.51
N ALA A 33 -4.63 -13.60 -12.65
CA ALA A 33 -5.15 -13.62 -11.29
C ALA A 33 -6.69 -13.61 -11.25
N GLU A 34 -7.27 -14.39 -10.35
CA GLU A 34 -8.68 -14.32 -9.99
C GLU A 34 -8.96 -13.00 -9.26
N VAL A 35 -10.02 -12.30 -9.65
CA VAL A 35 -10.43 -11.03 -9.04
C VAL A 35 -11.74 -11.23 -8.29
N THR A 36 -11.78 -10.76 -7.04
CA THR A 36 -13.01 -10.69 -6.25
C THR A 36 -13.35 -9.23 -5.94
N ALA A 37 -14.52 -8.78 -6.40
CA ALA A 37 -15.11 -7.51 -6.03
C ALA A 37 -15.84 -7.66 -4.68
N PHE A 38 -15.29 -7.03 -3.65
CA PHE A 38 -15.76 -7.13 -2.27
C PHE A 38 -16.36 -5.82 -1.78
N LEU A 39 -17.59 -5.91 -1.27
CA LEU A 39 -18.30 -4.80 -0.69
C LEU A 39 -18.74 -5.13 0.74
N CYS A 40 -18.28 -4.32 1.69
CA CYS A 40 -18.76 -4.33 3.05
C CYS A 40 -19.84 -3.27 3.22
N ILE A 41 -21.04 -3.69 3.63
CA ILE A 41 -22.18 -2.80 3.90
C ILE A 41 -22.65 -2.94 5.34
N TYR A 42 -23.24 -1.86 5.84
CA TYR A 42 -23.91 -1.83 7.13
C TYR A 42 -24.89 -0.66 7.16
N ASP A 43 -26.04 -0.86 7.79
CA ASP A 43 -27.03 0.19 8.00
C ASP A 43 -27.36 0.31 9.50
N PHE A 44 -27.39 1.54 10.00
CA PHE A 44 -27.68 1.85 11.40
C PHE A 44 -29.10 1.43 11.83
N SER A 45 -30.03 1.29 10.90
CA SER A 45 -31.37 0.74 11.16
C SER A 45 -31.33 -0.66 11.78
N TYR A 46 -30.27 -1.44 11.57
CA TYR A 46 -30.09 -2.75 12.19
C TYR A 46 -29.84 -2.69 13.71
N ASP A 47 -29.44 -1.53 14.22
CA ASP A 47 -29.28 -1.28 15.65
C ASP A 47 -30.55 -0.69 16.30
N MET A 48 -31.61 -0.41 15.52
CA MET A 48 -32.89 0.12 16.01
C MET A 48 -33.76 -0.97 16.68
N THR A 49 -33.18 -1.67 17.66
CA THR A 49 -33.78 -2.77 18.41
C THR A 49 -35.06 -2.40 19.17
N SER A 50 -35.27 -1.11 19.44
CA SER A 50 -36.49 -0.61 20.09
C SER A 50 -37.66 -0.39 19.12
N MET A 51 -37.38 -0.27 17.81
CA MET A 51 -38.39 0.02 16.79
C MET A 51 -38.70 -1.19 15.89
N LEU A 52 -37.73 -2.08 15.72
CA LEU A 52 -37.82 -3.24 14.83
C LEU A 52 -37.60 -4.54 15.62
N SER A 53 -38.41 -5.54 15.33
CA SER A 53 -38.21 -6.91 15.79
C SER A 53 -36.93 -7.52 15.21
N GLY A 54 -36.49 -8.67 15.75
CA GLY A 54 -35.36 -9.41 15.18
C GLY A 54 -35.59 -9.80 13.71
N GLU A 55 -36.77 -10.34 13.42
CA GLU A 55 -37.15 -10.78 12.06
C GLU A 55 -37.20 -9.62 11.07
N GLU A 56 -37.73 -8.45 11.46
CA GLU A 56 -37.75 -7.26 10.58
C GLU A 56 -36.34 -6.77 10.27
N ARG A 57 -35.42 -6.82 11.26
CA ARG A 57 -34.02 -6.41 11.05
C ARG A 57 -33.27 -7.39 10.15
N ASP A 58 -33.48 -8.70 10.31
CA ASP A 58 -32.91 -9.72 9.44
C ASP A 58 -33.44 -9.59 8.01
N ALA A 59 -34.76 -9.43 7.84
CA ALA A 59 -35.37 -9.24 6.53
C ALA A 59 -34.84 -7.98 5.80
N MET A 60 -34.67 -6.89 6.54
CA MET A 60 -34.08 -5.65 6.01
C MET A 60 -32.61 -5.84 5.64
N ARG A 61 -31.80 -6.48 6.51
CA ARG A 61 -30.41 -6.81 6.21
C ARG A 61 -30.30 -7.59 4.90
N ASP A 62 -31.06 -8.67 4.79
CA ASP A 62 -31.01 -9.57 3.65
C ASP A 62 -31.48 -8.85 2.37
N GLY A 63 -32.49 -7.97 2.48
CA GLY A 63 -32.93 -7.12 1.38
C GLY A 63 -31.84 -6.15 0.89
N VAL A 64 -31.15 -5.47 1.80
CA VAL A 64 -30.06 -4.54 1.44
C VAL A 64 -28.86 -5.30 0.87
N VAL A 65 -28.52 -6.48 1.42
CA VAL A 65 -27.46 -7.34 0.88
C VAL A 65 -27.80 -7.80 -0.54
N ALA A 66 -29.03 -8.25 -0.78
CA ALA A 66 -29.47 -8.69 -2.10
C ALA A 66 -29.45 -7.55 -3.13
N ASP A 67 -29.95 -6.38 -2.77
CA ASP A 67 -29.93 -5.17 -3.61
C ASP A 67 -28.50 -4.78 -3.99
N ARG A 68 -27.59 -4.73 -3.01
CA ARG A 68 -26.18 -4.39 -3.25
C ARG A 68 -25.43 -5.46 -4.01
N HIS A 69 -25.76 -6.73 -3.81
CA HIS A 69 -25.23 -7.81 -4.62
C HIS A 69 -25.67 -7.68 -6.08
N GLN A 70 -26.93 -7.33 -6.33
CA GLN A 70 -27.42 -7.09 -7.68
C GLN A 70 -26.69 -5.90 -8.32
N TRP A 71 -26.62 -4.75 -7.64
CA TRP A 71 -25.90 -3.57 -8.12
C TRP A 71 -24.44 -3.87 -8.47
N LEU A 72 -23.73 -4.57 -7.58
CA LEU A 72 -22.33 -4.92 -7.82
C LEU A 72 -22.17 -5.93 -8.97
N SER A 73 -23.11 -6.88 -9.10
CA SER A 73 -23.13 -7.82 -10.23
C SER A 73 -23.36 -7.09 -11.56
N GLU A 74 -24.25 -6.10 -11.59
CA GLU A 74 -24.48 -5.27 -12.77
C GLU A 74 -23.25 -4.42 -13.10
N LEU A 75 -22.58 -3.84 -12.10
CA LEU A 75 -21.33 -3.09 -12.28
C LEU A 75 -20.23 -3.97 -12.90
N VAL A 76 -20.03 -5.15 -12.32
CA VAL A 76 -19.02 -6.11 -12.76
C VAL A 76 -19.34 -6.72 -14.13
N SER A 77 -20.62 -6.91 -14.47
CA SER A 77 -21.04 -7.47 -15.76
C SER A 77 -20.64 -6.62 -16.98
N LYS A 78 -20.31 -5.34 -16.75
CA LYS A 78 -19.80 -4.41 -17.77
C LYS A 78 -18.33 -4.65 -18.09
N THR A 79 -17.63 -5.44 -17.27
CA THR A 79 -16.22 -5.77 -17.45
C THR A 79 -16.08 -6.97 -18.39
N ASN A 80 -14.94 -7.06 -19.09
CA ASN A 80 -14.67 -8.15 -20.05
C ASN A 80 -14.07 -9.41 -19.39
N GLN A 81 -14.11 -9.53 -18.06
CA GLN A 81 -13.45 -10.58 -17.30
C GLN A 81 -14.40 -11.17 -16.26
N ASP A 82 -14.13 -12.42 -15.86
CA ASP A 82 -14.88 -13.07 -14.78
C ASP A 82 -14.37 -12.54 -13.44
N VAL A 83 -15.27 -11.93 -12.67
CA VAL A 83 -14.97 -11.33 -11.38
C VAL A 83 -16.00 -11.84 -10.38
N GLU A 84 -15.52 -12.44 -9.30
CA GLU A 84 -16.38 -12.92 -8.23
C GLU A 84 -16.97 -11.73 -7.46
N VAL A 85 -18.28 -11.75 -7.21
CA VAL A 85 -18.96 -10.74 -6.41
C VAL A 85 -19.17 -11.24 -5.00
N LYS A 86 -18.75 -10.45 -4.01
CA LYS A 86 -18.93 -10.75 -2.59
C LYS A 86 -19.45 -9.52 -1.85
N VAL A 87 -20.65 -9.62 -1.29
CA VAL A 87 -21.23 -8.58 -0.43
C VAL A 87 -21.40 -9.14 0.98
N VAL A 88 -20.90 -8.41 1.98
CA VAL A 88 -20.97 -8.82 3.39
C VAL A 88 -21.58 -7.72 4.26
N TRP A 89 -22.31 -8.13 5.28
CA TRP A 89 -22.86 -7.23 6.28
C TRP A 89 -21.91 -7.13 7.49
N HIS A 90 -21.24 -5.99 7.65
CA HIS A 90 -20.31 -5.78 8.78
C HIS A 90 -20.14 -4.29 9.10
N ASN A 91 -20.19 -3.94 10.40
CA ASN A 91 -20.10 -2.54 10.84
C ASN A 91 -18.66 -1.97 10.85
N ARG A 92 -17.66 -2.82 10.65
CA ARG A 92 -16.24 -2.44 10.55
C ARG A 92 -15.64 -2.97 9.25
N PRO A 93 -15.58 -2.16 8.18
CA PRO A 93 -15.14 -2.63 6.87
C PRO A 93 -13.74 -3.24 6.87
N TYR A 94 -12.78 -2.64 7.57
CA TYR A 94 -11.40 -3.14 7.60
C TYR A 94 -11.28 -4.55 8.22
N GLU A 95 -12.12 -4.89 9.22
CA GLU A 95 -12.12 -6.22 9.84
C GLU A 95 -12.63 -7.25 8.84
N ALA A 96 -13.79 -6.98 8.22
CA ALA A 96 -14.38 -7.86 7.22
C ALA A 96 -13.43 -8.11 6.02
N ILE A 97 -12.78 -7.06 5.52
CA ILE A 97 -11.82 -7.16 4.41
C ILE A 97 -10.63 -8.05 4.81
N ILE A 98 -10.00 -7.79 5.95
CA ILE A 98 -8.81 -8.52 6.37
C ILE A 98 -9.14 -9.98 6.70
N THR A 99 -10.24 -10.24 7.40
CA THR A 99 -10.68 -11.59 7.75
C THR A 99 -10.97 -12.42 6.50
N GLU A 100 -11.75 -11.90 5.54
CA GLU A 100 -12.02 -12.61 4.28
C GLU A 100 -10.72 -12.90 3.51
N CYS A 101 -9.78 -11.95 3.50
CA CYS A 101 -8.47 -12.14 2.85
C CYS A 101 -7.67 -13.28 3.48
N ILE A 102 -7.65 -13.36 4.81
CA ILE A 102 -6.94 -14.42 5.56
C ILE A 102 -7.61 -15.77 5.32
N GLU A 103 -8.92 -15.86 5.50
CA GLU A 103 -9.69 -17.11 5.42
C GLU A 103 -9.63 -17.74 4.03
N ARG A 104 -9.70 -16.93 2.97
CA ARG A 104 -9.72 -17.40 1.58
C ARG A 104 -8.35 -17.38 0.89
N GLY A 105 -7.32 -16.90 1.59
CA GLY A 105 -5.93 -16.90 1.14
C GLY A 105 -5.68 -15.98 -0.05
N PHE A 106 -6.15 -14.73 0.03
CA PHE A 106 -5.86 -13.69 -0.96
C PHE A 106 -4.39 -13.25 -0.92
N ASP A 107 -3.89 -12.76 -2.06
CA ASP A 107 -2.47 -12.36 -2.20
C ASP A 107 -2.27 -10.84 -2.17
N MET A 108 -3.31 -10.02 -2.45
CA MET A 108 -3.25 -8.56 -2.43
C MET A 108 -4.63 -7.94 -2.17
N ILE A 109 -4.67 -6.83 -1.42
CA ILE A 109 -5.84 -5.96 -1.28
C ILE A 109 -5.64 -4.76 -2.19
N ILE A 110 -6.63 -4.44 -3.03
CA ILE A 110 -6.61 -3.30 -3.94
C ILE A 110 -7.79 -2.40 -3.57
N LYS A 111 -7.52 -1.14 -3.25
CA LYS A 111 -8.56 -0.17 -2.85
C LYS A 111 -8.27 1.21 -3.43
N ALA A 112 -9.31 1.90 -3.89
CA ALA A 112 -9.17 3.26 -4.37
C ALA A 112 -9.09 4.25 -3.20
N THR A 113 -8.25 5.25 -3.34
CA THR A 113 -8.18 6.40 -2.43
C THR A 113 -9.25 7.43 -2.80
N HIS A 114 -9.58 8.32 -1.85
CA HIS A 114 -10.54 9.39 -2.10
C HIS A 114 -9.81 10.68 -2.46
N GLU A 115 -10.11 11.22 -3.64
CA GLU A 115 -9.74 12.58 -4.01
C GLU A 115 -10.78 13.58 -3.49
N HIS A 116 -10.32 14.73 -3.01
CA HIS A 116 -11.20 15.86 -2.70
C HIS A 116 -11.03 16.92 -3.78
N ASP A 117 -12.11 17.29 -4.46
CA ASP A 117 -12.13 18.18 -5.65
C ASP A 117 -11.51 19.59 -5.46
N MET A 118 -11.10 19.98 -4.25
CA MET A 118 -10.70 21.35 -3.89
C MET A 118 -9.22 21.48 -3.52
N LEU A 119 -8.57 20.38 -3.12
CA LEU A 119 -7.16 20.32 -2.79
C LEU A 119 -6.62 19.10 -3.52
N LYS A 120 -5.52 19.24 -4.27
CA LYS A 120 -4.82 18.10 -4.89
C LYS A 120 -4.31 17.06 -3.87
N SER A 121 -4.58 17.25 -2.57
CA SER A 121 -4.22 16.34 -1.50
C SER A 121 -5.27 15.24 -1.36
N ILE A 122 -4.79 14.01 -1.30
CA ILE A 122 -5.60 12.81 -1.20
C ILE A 122 -5.97 12.56 0.25
N VAL A 123 -7.21 12.12 0.49
CA VAL A 123 -7.71 11.86 1.85
C VAL A 123 -7.75 10.36 2.07
N PHE A 124 -6.83 9.85 2.89
CA PHE A 124 -6.90 8.48 3.39
C PHE A 124 -8.03 8.35 4.42
N THR A 125 -8.95 7.43 4.15
CA THR A 125 -10.05 7.12 5.07
C THR A 125 -9.53 6.36 6.30
N PRO A 126 -10.29 6.32 7.41
CA PRO A 126 -9.95 5.46 8.54
C PRO A 126 -9.77 3.98 8.16
N THR A 127 -10.54 3.49 7.19
CA THR A 127 -10.39 2.13 6.66
C THR A 127 -9.04 1.94 5.97
N ASP A 128 -8.58 2.90 5.17
CA ASP A 128 -7.26 2.83 4.51
C ASP A 128 -6.15 2.68 5.54
N TRP A 129 -6.16 3.52 6.57
CA TRP A 129 -5.19 3.45 7.65
C TRP A 129 -5.25 2.13 8.43
N HIS A 130 -6.44 1.60 8.66
CA HIS A 130 -6.57 0.29 9.30
C HIS A 130 -6.04 -0.85 8.43
N LEU A 131 -6.25 -0.82 7.11
CA LEU A 131 -5.67 -1.80 6.18
C LEU A 131 -4.15 -1.70 6.17
N LEU A 132 -3.60 -0.49 6.02
CA LEU A 132 -2.16 -0.24 6.05
C LEU A 132 -1.51 -0.73 7.36
N ARG A 133 -2.19 -0.57 8.50
CA ARG A 133 -1.75 -1.03 9.82
C ARG A 133 -1.87 -2.53 10.04
N LYS A 134 -3.00 -3.14 9.65
CA LYS A 134 -3.42 -4.47 10.14
C LYS A 134 -3.43 -5.57 9.09
N ALA A 135 -3.49 -5.25 7.79
CA ALA A 135 -3.58 -6.29 6.77
C ALA A 135 -2.25 -7.06 6.64
N PRO A 136 -2.23 -8.40 6.70
CA PRO A 136 -0.97 -9.16 6.62
C PRO A 136 -0.43 -9.32 5.19
N LEU A 137 -1.24 -8.99 4.19
CA LEU A 137 -0.90 -9.03 2.77
C LEU A 137 -0.63 -7.62 2.22
N PRO A 138 0.06 -7.50 1.07
CA PRO A 138 0.25 -6.22 0.39
C PRO A 138 -1.06 -5.48 0.15
N VAL A 139 -1.05 -4.16 0.40
CA VAL A 139 -2.18 -3.27 0.18
C VAL A 139 -1.80 -2.27 -0.90
N LEU A 140 -2.44 -2.36 -2.07
CA LEU A 140 -2.35 -1.43 -3.17
C LEU A 140 -3.44 -0.37 -3.02
N LEU A 141 -3.03 0.86 -2.77
CA LEU A 141 -3.90 2.03 -2.77
C LEU A 141 -3.78 2.73 -4.12
N VAL A 142 -4.90 2.72 -4.85
CA VAL A 142 -5.02 3.18 -6.23
C VAL A 142 -5.54 4.61 -6.27
N LYS A 143 -4.95 5.43 -7.13
CA LYS A 143 -5.32 6.80 -7.48
C LYS A 143 -5.77 6.86 -8.92
N GLU A 144 -6.42 7.95 -9.30
CA GLU A 144 -7.01 8.09 -10.63
C GLU A 144 -5.94 8.55 -11.65
N HIS A 145 -5.10 7.62 -12.08
CA HIS A 145 -4.15 7.80 -13.18
C HIS A 145 -3.88 6.47 -13.91
N ASP A 146 -3.31 6.56 -15.10
CA ASP A 146 -2.93 5.40 -15.90
C ASP A 146 -1.55 4.87 -15.48
N TRP A 147 -1.28 3.59 -15.73
CA TRP A 147 0.07 3.02 -15.69
C TRP A 147 0.65 2.91 -17.11
N PRO A 148 1.42 3.91 -17.58
CA PRO A 148 1.98 3.87 -18.92
C PRO A 148 3.06 2.79 -19.08
N VAL A 149 3.22 2.31 -20.31
CA VAL A 149 4.35 1.45 -20.68
C VAL A 149 5.65 2.22 -20.47
N ASN A 150 6.63 1.57 -19.84
CA ASN A 150 7.87 2.18 -19.35
C ASN A 150 7.69 3.24 -18.26
N GLY A 151 6.55 3.23 -17.54
CA GLY A 151 6.36 4.02 -16.33
C GLY A 151 7.35 3.63 -15.22
N THR A 152 7.33 4.39 -14.12
CA THR A 152 8.34 4.27 -13.07
C THR A 152 7.75 3.69 -11.78
N ILE A 153 8.38 2.65 -11.23
CA ILE A 153 8.15 2.13 -9.88
C ILE A 153 9.31 2.57 -8.98
N VAL A 154 9.00 3.25 -7.88
CA VAL A 154 9.98 3.69 -6.89
C VAL A 154 9.90 2.82 -5.64
N CYS A 155 11.01 2.17 -5.30
CA CYS A 155 11.18 1.38 -4.08
C CYS A 155 11.80 2.23 -2.98
N ALA A 156 11.05 2.52 -1.93
CA ALA A 156 11.58 3.14 -0.73
C ALA A 156 12.31 2.10 0.12
N VAL A 157 13.64 2.21 0.18
CA VAL A 157 14.50 1.25 0.91
C VAL A 157 15.21 1.94 2.06
N ASN A 158 15.38 1.22 3.17
CA ASN A 158 16.16 1.70 4.31
C ASN A 158 17.51 0.99 4.35
N VAL A 159 18.60 1.71 4.05
CA VAL A 159 19.97 1.18 4.17
C VAL A 159 20.73 1.75 5.36
N SER A 160 20.09 2.52 6.25
CA SER A 160 20.73 3.19 7.38
C SER A 160 21.26 2.21 8.43
N ASP A 161 20.51 1.13 8.67
CA ASP A 161 20.82 0.13 9.70
C ASP A 161 21.01 -1.26 9.07
N ASP A 162 22.03 -2.00 9.50
CA ASP A 162 22.34 -3.36 8.99
C ASP A 162 21.55 -4.47 9.72
N ASP A 163 20.34 -4.16 10.19
CA ASP A 163 19.52 -5.17 10.84
C ASP A 163 18.90 -6.14 9.81
N VAL A 164 18.62 -7.37 10.27
CA VAL A 164 18.08 -8.43 9.41
C VAL A 164 16.66 -8.10 8.94
N ALA A 165 15.88 -7.36 9.72
CA ALA A 165 14.49 -7.03 9.40
C ALA A 165 14.42 -6.04 8.23
N HIS A 166 15.21 -4.96 8.26
CA HIS A 166 15.32 -3.99 7.18
C HIS A 166 15.87 -4.62 5.90
N ARG A 167 16.91 -5.47 5.99
CA ARG A 167 17.40 -6.20 4.81
C ARG A 167 16.33 -7.08 4.19
N THR A 168 15.63 -7.88 5.01
CA THR A 168 14.57 -8.77 4.52
C THR A 168 13.40 -7.99 3.92
N LEU A 169 13.06 -6.83 4.49
CA LEU A 169 11.99 -5.96 3.98
C LEU A 169 12.39 -5.26 2.68
N ASN A 170 13.61 -4.73 2.58
CA ASN A 170 14.14 -4.16 1.34
C ASN A 170 14.11 -5.20 0.21
N GLU A 171 14.55 -6.43 0.49
CA GLU A 171 14.47 -7.53 -0.48
C GLU A 171 13.03 -7.82 -0.90
N ALA A 172 12.08 -7.83 0.05
CA ALA A 172 10.67 -8.05 -0.27
C ALA A 172 10.11 -6.93 -1.17
N ILE A 173 10.44 -5.67 -0.87
CA ILE A 173 10.05 -4.49 -1.66
C ILE A 173 10.58 -4.62 -3.09
N ILE A 174 11.88 -4.86 -3.26
CA ILE A 174 12.52 -4.92 -4.58
C ILE A 174 12.02 -6.11 -5.39
N VAL A 175 11.91 -7.29 -4.78
CA VAL A 175 11.39 -8.48 -5.46
C VAL A 175 9.96 -8.27 -5.94
N THR A 176 9.12 -7.64 -5.11
CA THR A 176 7.75 -7.30 -5.51
C THR A 176 7.74 -6.27 -6.65
N ALA A 177 8.56 -5.22 -6.56
CA ALA A 177 8.69 -4.22 -7.62
C ALA A 177 9.09 -4.85 -8.96
N GLN A 178 10.11 -5.71 -8.97
CA GLN A 178 10.57 -6.38 -10.20
C GLN A 178 9.56 -7.36 -10.77
N LYS A 179 8.71 -7.96 -9.93
CA LYS A 179 7.60 -8.78 -10.43
C LYS A 179 6.56 -7.91 -11.11
N LEU A 180 6.06 -6.87 -10.42
CA LEU A 180 5.08 -5.95 -11.00
C LEU A 180 5.62 -5.28 -12.26
N ALA A 181 6.85 -4.77 -12.23
CA ALA A 181 7.51 -4.13 -13.37
C ALA A 181 7.56 -5.02 -14.61
N ARG A 182 7.66 -6.34 -14.46
CA ARG A 182 7.61 -7.27 -15.60
C ARG A 182 6.21 -7.35 -16.23
N GLU A 183 5.18 -7.34 -15.40
CA GLU A 183 3.79 -7.41 -15.86
C GLU A 183 3.33 -6.10 -16.52
N ILE A 184 3.67 -4.96 -15.92
CA ILE A 184 3.26 -3.63 -16.40
C ILE A 184 4.32 -2.95 -17.28
N LYS A 185 5.43 -3.63 -17.57
CA LYS A 185 6.57 -3.12 -18.37
C LYS A 185 7.11 -1.78 -17.84
N ALA A 186 7.30 -1.68 -16.53
CA ALA A 186 7.80 -0.49 -15.85
C ALA A 186 9.31 -0.60 -15.54
N GLN A 187 9.92 0.52 -15.16
CA GLN A 187 11.30 0.60 -14.68
C GLN A 187 11.31 0.66 -13.16
N VAL A 188 12.24 -0.06 -12.54
CA VAL A 188 12.41 -0.06 -11.08
C VAL A 188 13.51 0.92 -10.70
N HIS A 189 13.21 1.80 -9.75
CA HIS A 189 14.14 2.74 -9.12
C HIS A 189 14.21 2.49 -7.62
N LEU A 190 15.39 2.71 -7.03
CA LEU A 190 15.58 2.68 -5.58
C LEU A 190 15.71 4.10 -5.06
N VAL A 191 15.07 4.40 -3.94
CA VAL A 191 15.24 5.67 -3.24
C VAL A 191 15.60 5.44 -1.78
N ASN A 192 16.58 6.18 -1.30
CA ASN A 192 16.94 6.23 0.11
C ASN A 192 17.27 7.68 0.51
N GLY A 193 16.60 8.14 1.57
CA GLY A 193 16.94 9.38 2.26
C GLY A 193 17.86 9.11 3.45
N TYR A 194 18.86 9.95 3.66
CA TYR A 194 19.69 9.94 4.87
C TYR A 194 19.62 11.29 5.59
N PRO A 195 19.47 11.29 6.93
CA PRO A 195 19.34 12.54 7.67
C PRO A 195 20.66 13.32 7.65
N SER A 196 20.55 14.64 7.50
CA SER A 196 21.66 15.56 7.77
C SER A 196 22.02 15.56 9.25
N THR A 197 23.25 15.96 9.58
CA THR A 197 23.61 16.29 10.97
C THR A 197 22.61 17.29 11.57
N PRO A 198 21.95 16.95 12.70
CA PRO A 198 21.11 17.88 13.44
C PRO A 198 21.84 19.16 13.86
N VAL A 199 21.19 20.31 13.68
CA VAL A 199 21.78 21.65 13.94
C VAL A 199 22.25 21.81 15.39
N ASN A 200 21.57 21.19 16.35
CA ASN A 200 21.95 21.25 17.77
C ASN A 200 23.34 20.63 18.02
N ILE A 201 23.71 19.56 17.32
CA ILE A 201 25.04 18.94 17.43
C ILE A 201 26.11 19.93 16.98
N VAL A 202 25.88 20.62 15.86
CA VAL A 202 26.80 21.61 15.30
C VAL A 202 27.00 22.80 16.25
N ILE A 203 25.95 23.21 16.96
CA ILE A 203 26.02 24.31 17.93
C ILE A 203 26.73 23.89 19.23
N GLU A 204 26.48 22.68 19.71
CA GLU A 204 27.00 22.19 21.01
C GLU A 204 28.45 21.71 20.96
N LEU A 205 28.94 21.29 19.79
CA LEU A 205 30.29 20.73 19.61
C LEU A 205 31.10 21.58 18.62
N PRO A 206 31.88 22.58 19.09
CA PRO A 206 32.61 23.51 18.23
C PRO A 206 33.62 22.85 17.29
N ASP A 207 34.17 21.70 17.68
CA ASP A 207 35.16 20.93 16.91
C ASP A 207 34.51 19.86 16.01
N PHE A 208 33.18 19.78 15.94
CA PHE A 208 32.47 18.80 15.11
C PHE A 208 32.44 19.26 13.64
N ASP A 209 33.12 18.51 12.77
CA ASP A 209 33.07 18.73 11.33
C ASP A 209 31.83 18.07 10.71
N ALA A 210 30.73 18.82 10.65
CA ALA A 210 29.47 18.36 10.08
C ALA A 210 29.58 18.03 8.59
N ALA A 211 30.45 18.72 7.85
CA ALA A 211 30.61 18.47 6.41
C ALA A 211 31.30 17.12 6.17
N ALA A 212 32.38 16.83 6.91
CA ALA A 212 33.05 15.53 6.84
C ALA A 212 32.13 14.39 7.31
N TYR A 213 31.37 14.61 8.39
CA TYR A 213 30.39 13.62 8.87
C TYR A 213 29.32 13.33 7.81
N ASN A 214 28.64 14.36 7.27
CA ASN A 214 27.61 14.18 6.25
C ASN A 214 28.18 13.48 4.99
N ALA A 215 29.38 13.86 4.55
CA ALA A 215 30.03 13.21 3.41
C ALA A 215 30.31 11.72 3.67
N SER A 216 30.71 11.36 4.89
CA SER A 216 30.92 9.96 5.27
C SER A 216 29.61 9.16 5.30
N ILE A 217 28.51 9.76 5.78
CA ILE A 217 27.19 9.13 5.79
C ILE A 217 26.70 8.94 4.35
N GLN A 218 26.82 9.97 3.51
CA GLN A 218 26.48 9.88 2.10
C GLN A 218 27.21 8.71 1.42
N GLN A 219 28.54 8.64 1.57
CA GLN A 219 29.34 7.58 0.96
C GLN A 219 28.93 6.18 1.45
N GLN A 220 28.62 6.03 2.74
CA GLN A 220 28.13 4.76 3.29
C GLN A 220 26.79 4.34 2.68
N HIS A 221 25.85 5.28 2.54
CA HIS A 221 24.54 5.01 1.95
C HIS A 221 24.65 4.69 0.45
N GLU A 222 25.49 5.41 -0.30
CA GLU A 222 25.78 5.15 -1.71
C GLU A 222 26.36 3.74 -1.89
N GLN A 223 27.34 3.34 -1.07
CA GLN A 223 27.93 2.00 -1.14
C GLN A 223 26.90 0.90 -0.85
N ARG A 224 26.08 1.06 0.20
CA ARG A 224 25.06 0.06 0.56
C ARG A 224 23.97 -0.06 -0.50
N ILE A 225 23.59 1.05 -1.12
CA ILE A 225 22.64 1.05 -2.24
C ILE A 225 23.26 0.41 -3.47
N GLU A 226 24.54 0.64 -3.76
CA GLU A 226 25.24 -0.04 -4.85
C GLU A 226 25.28 -1.56 -4.65
N GLU A 227 25.61 -2.03 -3.45
CA GLU A 227 25.59 -3.46 -3.10
C GLU A 227 24.19 -4.06 -3.25
N LEU A 228 23.16 -3.35 -2.79
CA LEU A 228 21.76 -3.77 -2.91
C LEU A 228 21.29 -3.79 -4.36
N ALA A 229 21.61 -2.77 -5.15
CA ALA A 229 21.24 -2.64 -6.55
C ALA A 229 21.91 -3.73 -7.40
N ALA A 230 23.20 -3.99 -7.17
CA ALA A 230 23.96 -5.04 -7.83
C ALA A 230 23.35 -6.43 -7.58
N LYS A 231 22.89 -6.71 -6.35
CA LYS A 231 22.22 -7.97 -6.00
C LYS A 231 20.94 -8.23 -6.79
N PHE A 232 20.27 -7.16 -7.23
CA PHE A 232 18.99 -7.22 -7.95
C PHE A 232 19.10 -6.77 -9.42
N ASP A 233 20.31 -6.61 -9.96
CA ASP A 233 20.52 -6.17 -11.35
C ASP A 233 19.83 -4.82 -11.67
N ILE A 234 19.80 -3.89 -10.70
CA ILE A 234 19.27 -2.53 -10.90
C ILE A 234 20.43 -1.60 -11.28
N PRO A 235 20.34 -0.83 -12.38
CA PRO A 235 21.43 0.04 -12.78
C PRO A 235 21.61 1.20 -11.79
N MET A 236 22.85 1.64 -11.59
CA MET A 236 23.15 2.76 -10.68
C MET A 236 22.47 4.06 -11.08
N SER A 237 22.15 4.27 -12.37
CA SER A 237 21.35 5.41 -12.83
C SER A 237 19.92 5.42 -12.28
N HIS A 238 19.45 4.31 -11.73
CA HIS A 238 18.12 4.18 -11.11
C HIS A 238 18.17 4.23 -9.58
N CYS A 239 19.34 4.50 -9.00
CA CYS A 239 19.56 4.55 -7.58
C CYS A 239 19.64 6.01 -7.11
N HIS A 240 18.73 6.41 -6.22
CA HIS A 240 18.58 7.78 -5.74
C HIS A 240 18.89 7.86 -4.26
N VAL A 241 20.11 8.27 -3.93
CA VAL A 241 20.54 8.53 -2.55
C VAL A 241 20.55 10.05 -2.35
N LYS A 242 19.71 10.55 -1.45
CA LYS A 242 19.53 11.99 -1.23
C LYS A 242 19.64 12.32 0.26
N GLU A 243 20.25 13.46 0.54
CA GLU A 243 20.24 14.06 1.86
C GLU A 243 18.82 14.56 2.20
N GLY A 244 18.33 14.23 3.39
CA GLY A 244 17.03 14.64 3.91
C GLY A 244 16.28 13.54 4.65
N LEU A 245 15.18 13.91 5.30
CA LEU A 245 14.28 12.94 5.92
C LEU A 245 13.57 12.13 4.83
N ALA A 246 13.34 10.84 5.08
CA ALA A 246 12.71 9.97 4.09
C ALA A 246 11.29 10.44 3.69
N GLU A 247 10.56 11.08 4.61
CA GLU A 247 9.26 11.71 4.36
C GLU A 247 9.30 12.91 3.39
N GLU A 248 10.45 13.52 3.20
CA GLU A 248 10.66 14.59 2.21
C GLU A 248 11.26 14.03 0.93
N VAL A 249 12.27 13.16 1.06
CA VAL A 249 13.04 12.60 -0.05
C VAL A 249 12.17 11.69 -0.94
N ILE A 250 11.40 10.78 -0.34
CA ILE A 250 10.65 9.79 -1.12
C ILE A 250 9.59 10.46 -2.01
N PRO A 251 8.71 11.34 -1.50
CA PRO A 251 7.74 12.05 -2.34
C PRO A 251 8.41 12.95 -3.37
N ALA A 252 9.51 13.63 -3.01
CA ALA A 252 10.24 14.49 -3.95
C ALA A 252 10.82 13.70 -5.13
N VAL A 253 11.45 12.56 -4.87
CA VAL A 253 12.00 11.68 -5.92
C VAL A 253 10.88 11.03 -6.73
N ALA A 254 9.80 10.58 -6.09
CA ALA A 254 8.64 10.04 -6.80
C ALA A 254 8.06 11.07 -7.78
N LYS A 255 7.96 12.33 -7.38
CA LYS A 255 7.52 13.43 -8.24
C LYS A 255 8.53 13.79 -9.33
N GLU A 256 9.83 13.79 -9.03
CA GLU A 256 10.90 14.05 -10.01
C GLU A 256 10.89 13.03 -11.14
N LEU A 257 10.61 11.76 -10.82
CA LEU A 257 10.60 10.64 -11.75
C LEU A 257 9.25 10.39 -12.43
N ASP A 258 8.22 11.18 -12.10
CA ASP A 258 6.84 10.92 -12.49
C ASP A 258 6.44 9.47 -12.18
N ALA A 259 6.68 9.06 -10.94
CA ALA A 259 6.48 7.69 -10.50
C ALA A 259 5.00 7.32 -10.51
N GLU A 260 4.70 6.14 -11.03
CA GLU A 260 3.35 5.59 -11.12
C GLU A 260 2.98 4.79 -9.88
N LEU A 261 4.00 4.28 -9.19
CA LEU A 261 3.84 3.46 -8.00
C LEU A 261 5.03 3.65 -7.07
N VAL A 262 4.75 3.94 -5.82
CA VAL A 262 5.73 3.84 -4.73
C VAL A 262 5.47 2.58 -3.93
N ILE A 263 6.52 1.81 -3.69
CA ILE A 263 6.49 0.61 -2.86
C ILE A 263 7.30 0.86 -1.60
N LEU A 264 6.67 0.69 -0.43
CA LEU A 264 7.32 0.91 0.86
C LEU A 264 6.90 -0.11 1.91
N GLY A 265 7.78 -0.30 2.89
CA GLY A 265 7.53 -1.10 4.07
C GLY A 265 6.84 -0.27 5.17
N THR A 266 5.74 -0.75 5.74
CA THR A 266 5.01 0.01 6.78
C THR A 266 5.44 -0.32 8.22
N VAL A 267 6.25 -1.35 8.40
CA VAL A 267 6.70 -1.85 9.71
C VAL A 267 8.22 -1.84 9.75
N GLY A 268 8.80 -0.95 10.56
CA GLY A 268 10.25 -0.71 10.59
C GLY A 268 10.90 -0.83 11.97
N ARG A 269 10.15 -1.21 13.02
CA ARG A 269 10.71 -1.38 14.37
C ARG A 269 10.42 -2.78 14.88
N THR A 270 11.48 -3.55 15.10
CA THR A 270 11.41 -4.90 15.67
C THR A 270 10.75 -4.85 17.06
N GLY A 271 9.80 -5.76 17.32
CA GLY A 271 9.15 -5.90 18.63
C GLY A 271 8.11 -4.84 19.01
N ILE A 272 7.84 -3.85 18.15
CA ILE A 272 6.69 -2.95 18.32
C ILE A 272 5.42 -3.66 17.82
N SER A 273 4.28 -3.39 18.47
CA SER A 273 2.97 -3.97 18.12
C SER A 273 2.77 -4.04 16.60
N ALA A 274 2.36 -5.21 16.11
CA ALA A 274 2.01 -5.45 14.71
C ALA A 274 0.91 -4.51 14.17
N ALA A 275 0.29 -3.65 14.98
CA ALA A 275 -0.74 -2.72 14.55
C ALA A 275 -0.26 -1.28 14.26
N LEU A 276 1.03 -0.97 14.37
CA LEU A 276 1.54 0.40 14.21
C LEU A 276 2.31 0.59 12.89
N ILE A 277 1.94 1.64 12.15
CA ILE A 277 2.77 2.15 11.04
C ILE A 277 3.86 3.04 11.65
N GLY A 278 5.08 3.00 11.10
CA GLY A 278 6.12 3.94 11.51
C GLY A 278 5.78 5.37 11.09
N ASN A 279 6.00 6.37 11.96
CA ASN A 279 5.70 7.79 11.66
C ASN A 279 6.19 8.25 10.28
N THR A 280 7.41 7.88 9.90
CA THR A 280 7.97 8.20 8.57
C THR A 280 7.13 7.62 7.43
N ALA A 281 6.66 6.38 7.56
CA ALA A 281 5.78 5.79 6.55
C ALA A 281 4.43 6.52 6.51
N GLU A 282 3.85 6.92 7.65
CA GLU A 282 2.61 7.74 7.64
C GLU A 282 2.81 9.06 6.87
N HIS A 283 3.89 9.80 7.16
CA HIS A 283 4.19 11.06 6.47
C HIS A 283 4.49 10.91 4.97
N VAL A 284 5.20 9.85 4.58
CA VAL A 284 5.41 9.53 3.16
C VAL A 284 4.06 9.29 2.48
N ILE A 285 3.23 8.42 3.05
CA ILE A 285 1.94 8.02 2.46
C ILE A 285 1.03 9.23 2.22
N ASP A 286 0.93 10.13 3.20
CA ASP A 286 0.14 11.37 3.11
C ASP A 286 0.63 12.35 2.03
N SER A 287 1.90 12.24 1.61
CA SER A 287 2.55 13.19 0.71
C SER A 287 2.70 12.67 -0.72
N LEU A 288 2.32 11.42 -1.00
CA LEU A 288 2.41 10.84 -2.34
C LEU A 288 1.28 11.34 -3.24
N ASP A 289 1.59 11.52 -4.52
CA ASP A 289 0.63 11.85 -5.60
C ASP A 289 0.35 10.64 -6.52
N CYS A 290 1.10 9.55 -6.40
CA CYS A 290 0.98 8.31 -7.18
C CYS A 290 0.47 7.13 -6.34
N ASP A 291 0.20 5.99 -6.97
CA ASP A 291 -0.19 4.78 -6.24
C ASP A 291 0.82 4.37 -5.18
N LEU A 292 0.31 3.64 -4.19
CA LEU A 292 1.10 3.10 -3.09
C LEU A 292 0.87 1.60 -2.96
N LEU A 293 1.96 0.83 -2.96
CA LEU A 293 1.94 -0.55 -2.48
C LEU A 293 2.65 -0.65 -1.14
N ALA A 294 1.86 -0.85 -0.09
CA ALA A 294 2.36 -1.08 1.26
C ALA A 294 2.65 -2.57 1.48
N ILE A 295 3.88 -2.89 1.88
CA ILE A 295 4.33 -4.26 2.13
C ILE A 295 4.70 -4.41 3.61
N LYS A 296 4.51 -5.61 4.16
CA LYS A 296 4.91 -5.99 5.51
C LYS A 296 6.00 -7.08 5.50
N PRO A 297 6.81 -7.19 6.56
CA PRO A 297 7.71 -8.31 6.77
C PRO A 297 7.00 -9.66 6.69
N LYS A 298 7.71 -10.71 6.28
CA LYS A 298 7.13 -12.05 6.07
C LYS A 298 6.61 -12.72 7.35
N ASP A 299 7.18 -12.34 8.49
CA ASP A 299 6.83 -12.81 9.83
C ASP A 299 5.74 -11.95 10.49
N TYR A 300 5.17 -10.99 9.76
CA TYR A 300 4.06 -10.20 10.23
C TYR A 300 2.81 -11.06 10.47
N VAL A 301 2.25 -10.97 11.68
CA VAL A 301 0.97 -11.59 12.04
C VAL A 301 -0.04 -10.47 12.30
N SER A 302 -1.18 -10.55 11.62
CA SER A 302 -2.27 -9.58 11.80
C SER A 302 -2.87 -9.71 13.20
N PRO A 303 -3.24 -8.61 13.88
CA PRO A 303 -3.98 -8.68 15.13
C PRO A 303 -5.42 -9.22 14.97
N LEU A 304 -5.87 -9.43 13.72
CA LEU A 304 -7.16 -10.05 13.38
C LEU A 304 -7.02 -11.52 13.00
N GLN A 305 -5.80 -12.06 12.98
CA GLN A 305 -5.57 -13.48 12.81
C GLN A 305 -5.79 -14.14 14.18
N GLU A 306 -6.88 -14.89 14.34
CA GLU A 306 -7.09 -15.73 15.52
C GLU A 306 -6.04 -16.86 15.53
N ASP A 307 -5.61 -17.27 16.73
CA ASP A 307 -4.66 -18.37 16.96
C ASP A 307 -5.17 -19.74 16.46
#